data_AF-A0A2K3N9Y2-F1
#
_entry.id   AF-A0A2K3N9Y2-F1
#
_cell.length_a   1.000
_cell.length_b   1.000
_cell.length_c   1.000
_cell.angle_alpha   90.00
_cell.angle_beta   90.00
_cell.angle_gamma   90.00
#
_symmetry.space_group_name_H-M   'P 1'
#
loop_
_entity.id
_entity.type
_entity.pdbx_description
1 polymer ?
#
loop_
_entity_poly.entity_id
_entity_poly.type
_entity_poly.pdbx_seq_one_letter_code
_entity_poly.pdbx_strand_id
1 'polypeptide(L)'
;EEVAKEFGIPARFQRFWLWAKRQNHTFRPCRPLTQIEEAGPVGQLKPVKNDEEEELRLFLEVERGLDLHPIALLEKSEDDILLFFKLYDPEKEELRYVGRLLVNPTGEPSEILTRLNELAGYDPVEEIKIYEEIKFIPKVMCEPVDENLTFNGNQLENGDILCFQKASAIDTEKHIRYPDVPSYLEYVHNCYPDAASYLEYVHNHRVFFGPSDMESEDEEALEEQNENILAKETNVDKNTEAQQSKVDIDTSKANTSKFVSKDFEEIDAMIDEDAIAAIDRVLSEGITLTLKSQHSVHGQEVPKLDPNLPEQLLQELRDIAFKEDLVEKFREGLNPKVNFNAVKEKIYSNTDAFSSHQLELVGVVVNLLNNIVMMYEKLENLKKEQDTAKKSTDQDNEALKETRQKILTSKISFTNNQTQLNSLDAQLADFKAKLEKLKGDRTKIAEIQDQEKHRISSLNKEVRLIFRRLLGDQIKLKSVEDQILEAQTELESHEKLYRIFKATPPF
;
A
#
# COMPACT_ATOMS: atom_id res chain seq x y z
N GLU A 1 31.63 20.83 -23.78
CA GLU A 1 32.03 22.02 -22.99
C GLU A 1 30.90 23.03 -22.84
N GLU A 2 30.25 23.52 -23.91
CA GLU A 2 29.13 24.48 -23.76
C GLU A 2 27.96 23.92 -22.93
N VAL A 3 27.54 22.68 -23.21
CA VAL A 3 26.54 21.95 -22.40
C VAL A 3 26.99 21.83 -20.93
N ALA A 4 28.28 21.58 -20.68
CA ALA A 4 28.81 21.48 -19.32
C ALA A 4 28.75 22.81 -18.56
N LYS A 5 28.99 23.92 -19.27
CA LYS A 5 28.87 25.27 -18.72
C LYS A 5 27.41 25.63 -18.45
N GLU A 6 26.52 25.34 -19.39
CA GLU A 6 25.09 25.68 -19.31
C GLU A 6 24.41 24.96 -18.14
N PHE A 7 24.63 23.65 -18.01
CA PHE A 7 24.00 22.85 -16.96
C PHE A 7 24.82 22.80 -15.65
N GLY A 8 26.00 23.42 -15.61
CA GLY A 8 26.91 23.36 -14.45
C GLY A 8 27.44 21.96 -14.12
N ILE A 9 27.42 21.03 -15.09
CA ILE A 9 27.81 19.63 -14.90
C ILE A 9 29.08 19.38 -15.70
N PRO A 10 30.23 19.02 -15.09
CA PRO A 10 31.44 18.69 -15.83
C PRO A 10 31.24 17.60 -16.90
N ALA A 11 31.87 17.75 -18.07
CA ALA A 11 31.70 16.83 -19.22
C ALA A 11 31.97 15.35 -18.88
N ARG A 12 32.89 15.07 -17.96
CA ARG A 12 33.19 13.70 -17.47
C ARG A 12 32.03 13.01 -16.74
N PHE A 13 30.99 13.75 -16.36
CA PHE A 13 29.78 13.24 -15.69
C PHE A 13 28.57 13.21 -16.62
N GLN A 14 28.79 13.39 -17.92
CA GLN A 14 27.78 13.44 -18.96
C GLN A 14 27.96 12.27 -19.93
N ARG A 15 26.86 11.69 -20.40
CA ARG A 15 26.86 10.79 -21.55
C ARG A 15 25.70 11.16 -22.47
N PHE A 16 26.00 11.40 -23.73
CA PHE A 16 24.98 11.73 -24.73
C PHE A 16 24.47 10.47 -25.41
N TRP A 17 23.16 10.38 -25.57
CA TRP A 17 22.47 9.33 -26.28
C TRP A 17 21.73 9.90 -27.49
N LEU A 18 21.80 9.21 -28.62
CA LEU A 18 20.99 9.55 -29.78
C LEU A 18 19.52 9.33 -29.48
N TRP A 19 18.71 10.38 -29.67
CA TRP A 19 17.26 10.29 -29.58
C TRP A 19 16.71 9.94 -30.97
N ALA A 20 16.11 8.77 -31.12
CA ALA A 20 15.72 8.26 -32.43
C ALA A 20 14.26 7.79 -32.47
N LYS A 21 13.63 7.96 -33.63
CA LYS A 21 12.32 7.41 -33.94
C LYS A 21 12.46 5.93 -34.30
N ARG A 22 11.70 5.07 -33.63
CA ARG A 22 11.63 3.62 -33.91
C ARG A 22 10.58 3.30 -34.96
N GLN A 23 10.58 2.05 -35.45
CA GLN A 23 9.60 1.56 -36.42
C GLN A 23 8.15 1.67 -35.91
N ASN A 24 7.93 1.52 -34.61
CA ASN A 24 6.63 1.66 -33.97
C ASN A 24 6.18 3.12 -33.77
N HIS A 25 6.95 4.10 -34.28
CA HIS A 25 6.74 5.55 -34.16
C HIS A 25 6.92 6.13 -32.75
N THR A 26 7.50 5.38 -31.82
CA THR A 26 7.96 5.93 -30.55
C THR A 26 9.33 6.60 -30.73
N PHE A 27 9.65 7.55 -29.86
CA PHE A 27 10.99 8.12 -29.76
C PHE A 27 11.63 7.68 -28.46
N ARG A 28 12.85 7.12 -28.54
CA ARG A 28 13.58 6.60 -27.37
C ARG A 28 15.09 6.87 -27.51
N PRO A 29 15.84 6.91 -26.40
CA PRO A 29 17.30 6.87 -26.43
C PRO A 29 17.76 5.56 -27.08
N CYS A 30 18.53 5.62 -28.17
CA CYS A 30 18.89 4.44 -28.95
C CYS A 30 20.27 3.88 -28.58
N ARG A 31 21.30 4.73 -28.61
CA ARG A 31 22.67 4.35 -28.23
C ARG A 31 23.45 5.58 -27.76
N PRO A 32 24.50 5.38 -26.94
CA PRO A 32 25.40 6.47 -26.60
C PRO A 32 26.20 6.94 -27.82
N LEU A 33 26.63 8.20 -27.79
CA LEU A 33 27.62 8.72 -28.73
C LEU A 33 28.98 8.08 -28.44
N THR A 34 29.72 7.81 -29.51
CA THR A 34 31.12 7.37 -29.42
C THR A 34 32.04 8.56 -29.16
N GLN A 35 33.23 8.32 -28.61
CA GLN A 35 34.24 9.38 -28.43
C GLN A 35 34.59 10.10 -29.74
N ILE A 36 34.53 9.40 -30.88
CA ILE A 36 34.79 9.96 -32.20
C ILE A 36 33.65 10.90 -32.61
N GLU A 37 32.40 10.52 -32.34
CA GLU A 37 31.22 11.35 -32.61
C GLU A 37 31.19 12.60 -31.71
N GLU A 38 31.56 12.48 -30.44
CA GLU A 38 31.65 13.61 -29.52
C GLU A 38 32.81 14.57 -29.85
N ALA A 39 33.91 14.06 -30.40
CA ALA A 39 35.04 14.87 -30.86
C ALA A 39 34.81 15.49 -32.25
N GLY A 40 33.81 15.01 -32.99
CA GLY A 40 33.47 15.46 -34.34
C GLY A 40 32.62 16.74 -34.36
N PRO A 41 32.47 17.38 -35.53
CA PRO A 41 31.57 18.51 -35.67
C PRO A 41 30.10 18.05 -35.60
N VAL A 42 29.27 18.81 -34.88
CA VAL A 42 27.85 18.48 -34.65
C VAL A 42 27.08 18.20 -35.94
N GLY A 43 27.36 18.92 -37.03
CA GLY A 43 26.69 18.72 -38.33
C GLY A 43 26.99 17.38 -39.02
N GLN A 44 27.95 16.59 -38.52
CA GLN A 44 28.20 15.23 -38.99
C GLN A 44 27.42 14.17 -38.21
N LEU A 45 26.81 14.52 -37.08
CA LEU A 45 25.90 13.66 -36.35
C LEU A 45 24.60 13.53 -37.15
N LYS A 46 24.50 12.48 -37.96
CA LYS A 46 23.28 12.20 -38.70
C LYS A 46 22.24 11.62 -37.74
N PRO A 47 21.04 12.22 -37.60
CA PRO A 47 19.96 11.53 -36.91
C PRO A 47 19.66 10.22 -37.65
N VAL A 48 19.33 9.18 -36.89
CA VAL A 48 18.92 7.89 -37.47
C VAL A 48 17.57 8.10 -38.16
N LYS A 49 17.60 8.38 -39.47
CA LYS A 49 16.43 8.54 -40.37
C LYS A 49 15.26 9.34 -39.77
N ASN A 50 15.46 10.64 -39.56
CA ASN A 50 14.34 11.57 -39.52
C ASN A 50 14.32 12.31 -40.85
N ASP A 51 13.41 11.93 -41.75
CA ASP A 51 13.32 12.50 -43.10
C ASP A 51 12.81 13.96 -43.12
N GLU A 52 12.53 14.60 -41.97
CA GLU A 52 11.83 15.90 -41.93
C GLU A 52 12.28 16.89 -40.82
N GLU A 53 13.27 16.57 -39.97
CA GLU A 53 13.71 17.48 -38.89
C GLU A 53 15.19 17.89 -39.03
N GLU A 54 15.45 19.19 -39.20
CA GLU A 54 16.79 19.80 -39.17
C GLU A 54 17.38 19.87 -37.74
N GLU A 55 16.66 19.40 -36.73
CA GLU A 55 17.04 19.47 -35.32
C GLU A 55 17.69 18.17 -34.82
N LEU A 56 18.89 18.29 -34.23
CA LEU A 56 19.55 17.19 -33.53
C LEU A 56 18.99 17.08 -32.10
N ARG A 57 18.27 15.99 -31.83
CA ARG A 57 17.78 15.67 -30.48
C ARG A 57 18.69 14.63 -29.82
N LEU A 58 19.13 14.93 -28.60
CA LEU A 58 19.97 14.05 -27.79
C LEU A 58 19.34 13.90 -26.40
N PHE A 59 19.51 12.72 -25.80
CA PHE A 59 19.25 12.50 -24.39
C PHE A 59 20.56 12.62 -23.60
N LEU A 60 20.58 13.51 -22.62
CA LEU A 60 21.74 13.74 -21.75
C LEU A 60 21.58 12.92 -20.47
N GLU A 61 22.41 11.89 -20.32
CA GLU A 61 22.49 11.08 -19.11
C GLU A 61 23.43 11.73 -18.09
N VAL A 62 22.92 11.93 -16.86
CA VAL A 62 23.65 12.48 -15.71
C VAL A 62 23.25 11.71 -14.47
N GLU A 63 24.22 11.26 -13.67
CA GLU A 63 23.98 10.66 -12.36
C GLU A 63 24.21 11.69 -11.26
N ARG A 64 23.34 11.73 -10.26
CA ARG A 64 23.46 12.63 -9.10
C ARG A 64 23.52 11.83 -7.82
N GLY A 65 24.43 12.22 -6.92
CA GLY A 65 24.53 11.66 -5.58
C GLY A 65 23.39 12.11 -4.67
N LEU A 66 23.37 11.57 -3.46
CA LEU A 66 22.42 11.98 -2.40
C LEU A 66 22.53 13.46 -2.03
N ASP A 67 23.68 14.08 -2.29
CA ASP A 67 23.96 15.50 -2.13
C ASP A 67 23.58 16.32 -3.38
N LEU A 68 22.89 15.72 -4.36
CA LEU A 68 22.50 16.28 -5.65
C LEU A 68 23.68 16.69 -6.56
N HIS A 69 24.92 16.38 -6.16
CA HIS A 69 26.10 16.68 -6.94
C HIS A 69 26.27 15.63 -8.05
N PRO A 70 26.74 16.03 -9.26
CA PRO A 70 27.02 15.08 -10.32
C PRO A 70 28.09 14.07 -9.88
N ILE A 71 27.80 12.79 -10.03
CA ILE A 71 28.73 11.69 -9.75
C ILE A 71 29.18 11.02 -11.05
N ALA A 72 30.24 10.22 -10.97
CA ALA A 72 30.68 9.41 -12.08
C ALA A 72 29.54 8.50 -12.55
N LEU A 73 29.24 8.54 -13.84
CA LEU A 73 28.30 7.62 -14.47
C LEU A 73 28.81 6.18 -14.29
N LEU A 74 27.89 5.24 -14.10
CA LEU A 74 28.24 3.82 -14.07
C LEU A 74 28.98 3.45 -15.37
N GLU A 75 30.09 2.73 -15.24
CA GLU A 75 30.79 2.17 -16.40
C GLU A 75 29.81 1.22 -17.11
N LYS A 76 29.41 1.61 -18.33
CA LYS A 76 28.55 0.81 -19.19
C LYS A 76 29.43 -0.24 -19.86
N SER A 77 29.15 -1.52 -19.67
CA SER A 77 29.72 -2.57 -20.53
C SER A 77 29.25 -2.34 -21.97
N GLU A 78 30.00 -2.79 -22.98
CA GLU A 78 29.59 -2.66 -24.39
C GLU A 78 28.18 -3.25 -24.61
N ASP A 79 27.88 -4.35 -23.91
CA ASP A 79 26.64 -5.11 -24.05
C ASP A 79 25.48 -4.61 -23.18
N ASP A 80 25.71 -3.78 -22.16
CA ASP A 80 24.62 -3.37 -21.26
C ASP A 80 23.56 -2.55 -21.99
N ILE A 81 22.30 -2.71 -21.60
CA ILE A 81 21.17 -1.93 -22.11
C ILE A 81 20.64 -0.97 -21.05
N LEU A 82 20.22 0.22 -21.46
CA LEU A 82 19.63 1.23 -20.59
C LEU A 82 18.11 1.11 -20.58
N LEU A 83 17.54 0.76 -19.42
CA LEU A 83 16.10 0.67 -19.21
C LEU A 83 15.59 1.80 -18.32
N PHE A 84 14.37 2.26 -18.59
CA PHE A 84 13.69 3.31 -17.84
C PHE A 84 12.51 2.73 -17.08
N PHE A 85 12.23 3.27 -15.90
CA PHE A 85 11.23 2.70 -15.00
C PHE A 85 10.16 3.72 -14.61
N LYS A 86 8.89 3.30 -14.70
CA LYS A 86 7.74 4.04 -14.19
C LYS A 86 7.01 3.19 -13.15
N LEU A 87 6.65 3.81 -12.04
CA LEU A 87 5.85 3.16 -11.00
C LEU A 87 4.40 3.62 -11.13
N TYR A 88 3.49 2.66 -11.17
CA TYR A 88 2.06 2.91 -11.07
C TYR A 88 1.57 2.67 -9.64
N ASP A 89 0.83 3.64 -9.10
CA ASP A 89 0.12 3.55 -7.83
C ASP A 89 -1.39 3.48 -8.10
N PRO A 90 -2.01 2.29 -8.01
CA PRO A 90 -3.44 2.13 -8.28
C PRO A 90 -4.35 2.84 -7.26
N GLU A 91 -3.88 3.09 -6.03
CA GLU A 91 -4.68 3.81 -5.04
C GLU A 91 -4.76 5.31 -5.34
N LYS A 92 -3.73 5.87 -5.98
CA LYS A 92 -3.66 7.28 -6.38
C LYS A 92 -4.03 7.53 -7.84
N GLU A 93 -4.19 6.46 -8.63
CA GLU A 93 -4.38 6.54 -10.08
C GLU A 93 -3.24 7.37 -10.74
N GLU A 94 -1.99 7.15 -10.29
CA GLU A 94 -0.82 7.94 -10.70
C GLU A 94 0.31 7.06 -11.26
N LEU A 95 0.86 7.45 -12.43
CA LEU A 95 2.05 6.83 -13.02
C LEU A 95 3.22 7.82 -12.97
N ARG A 96 4.25 7.49 -12.18
CA ARG A 96 5.41 8.38 -11.96
C ARG A 96 6.71 7.77 -12.45
N TYR A 97 7.62 8.60 -12.94
CA TYR A 97 8.99 8.18 -13.26
C TYR A 97 9.78 7.90 -11.98
N VAL A 98 10.50 6.78 -11.91
CA VAL A 98 11.27 6.39 -10.71
C VAL A 98 12.75 6.20 -10.96
N GLY A 99 13.20 6.17 -12.21
CA GLY A 99 14.63 6.12 -12.52
C GLY A 99 14.95 5.29 -13.74
N ARG A 100 16.22 4.90 -13.84
CA ARG A 100 16.78 4.11 -14.94
C ARG A 100 17.83 3.15 -14.37
N LEU A 101 18.09 2.05 -15.07
CA LEU A 101 19.12 1.08 -14.72
C LEU A 101 19.83 0.62 -15.99
N LEU A 102 21.13 0.34 -15.84
CA LEU A 102 21.90 -0.41 -16.82
C LEU A 102 21.82 -1.88 -16.45
N VAL A 103 21.36 -2.71 -17.37
CA VAL A 103 21.20 -4.16 -17.16
C VAL A 103 21.93 -4.94 -18.23
N ASN A 104 22.41 -6.13 -17.88
CA ASN A 104 22.99 -7.04 -18.85
C ASN A 104 21.86 -7.70 -19.65
N PRO A 105 21.86 -7.67 -21.00
CA PRO A 105 20.79 -8.24 -21.82
C PRO A 105 20.61 -9.76 -21.63
N THR A 106 21.63 -10.46 -21.14
CA THR A 106 21.58 -11.89 -20.84
C THR A 106 21.05 -12.23 -19.45
N GLY A 107 20.88 -11.22 -18.57
CA GLY A 107 20.30 -11.39 -17.24
C GLY A 107 18.78 -11.53 -17.28
N GLU A 108 18.19 -11.90 -16.14
CA GLU A 108 16.75 -12.07 -15.96
C GLU A 108 16.12 -10.84 -15.28
N PRO A 109 14.84 -10.50 -15.57
CA PRO A 109 14.09 -9.46 -14.85
C PRO A 109 14.04 -9.68 -13.34
N SER A 110 14.14 -10.93 -12.88
CA SER A 110 14.19 -11.31 -11.46
C SER A 110 15.37 -10.64 -10.72
N GLU A 111 16.49 -10.39 -11.41
CA GLU A 111 17.71 -9.80 -10.84
C GLU A 111 17.54 -8.32 -10.44
N ILE A 112 16.60 -7.62 -11.08
CA ILE A 112 16.37 -6.18 -10.83
C ILE A 112 15.23 -5.89 -9.87
N LEU A 113 14.44 -6.90 -9.47
CA LEU A 113 13.25 -6.72 -8.63
C LEU A 113 13.57 -6.00 -7.31
N THR A 114 14.64 -6.42 -6.63
CA THR A 114 15.08 -5.77 -5.39
C THR A 114 15.42 -4.30 -5.62
N ARG A 115 16.07 -3.98 -6.74
CA ARG A 115 16.42 -2.61 -7.09
C ARG A 115 15.19 -1.76 -7.45
N LEU A 116 14.19 -2.35 -8.09
CA LEU A 116 12.92 -1.68 -8.37
C LEU A 116 12.13 -1.40 -7.09
N ASN A 117 12.13 -2.34 -6.14
CA ASN A 117 11.55 -2.13 -4.82
C ASN A 117 12.26 -0.98 -4.08
N GLU A 118 13.59 -0.91 -4.12
CA GLU A 118 14.36 0.22 -3.56
C GLU A 118 13.97 1.56 -4.22
N LEU A 119 13.87 1.62 -5.55
CA LEU A 119 13.47 2.84 -6.29
C LEU A 119 12.02 3.27 -6.00
N ALA A 120 11.14 2.29 -5.74
CA ALA A 120 9.75 2.55 -5.39
C ALA A 120 9.57 2.94 -3.91
N GLY A 121 10.55 2.67 -3.05
CA GLY A 121 10.40 2.77 -1.59
C GLY A 121 9.58 1.63 -1.00
N TYR A 122 9.57 0.47 -1.65
CA TYR A 122 8.89 -0.75 -1.19
C TYR A 122 9.80 -1.62 -0.32
N ASP A 123 9.19 -2.62 0.32
CA ASP A 123 9.97 -3.66 1.00
C ASP A 123 10.78 -4.46 -0.04
N PRO A 124 12.05 -4.84 0.24
CA PRO A 124 12.87 -5.60 -0.71
C PRO A 124 12.24 -6.91 -1.20
N VAL A 125 11.37 -7.54 -0.40
CA VAL A 125 10.66 -8.78 -0.76
C VAL A 125 9.22 -8.54 -1.25
N GLU A 126 8.83 -7.29 -1.49
CA GLU A 126 7.52 -6.97 -2.06
C GLU A 126 7.38 -7.60 -3.46
N GLU A 127 6.27 -8.28 -3.69
CA GLU A 127 5.94 -8.86 -4.99
C GLU A 127 5.42 -7.76 -5.92
N ILE A 128 6.08 -7.58 -7.07
CA ILE A 128 5.74 -6.56 -8.06
C ILE A 128 5.47 -7.21 -9.42
N LYS A 129 4.59 -6.59 -10.20
CA LYS A 129 4.35 -6.97 -11.61
C LYS A 129 4.98 -5.94 -12.53
N ILE A 130 5.58 -6.41 -13.60
CA ILE A 130 6.29 -5.57 -14.58
C ILE A 130 5.61 -5.69 -15.94
N TYR A 131 5.47 -4.55 -16.60
CA TYR A 131 4.90 -4.40 -17.93
C TYR A 131 5.83 -3.56 -18.80
N GLU A 132 6.00 -3.92 -20.06
CA GLU A 132 6.69 -3.11 -21.04
C GLU A 132 5.72 -2.13 -21.71
N GLU A 133 6.01 -0.83 -21.61
CA GLU A 133 5.34 0.18 -22.41
C GLU A 133 5.96 0.23 -23.81
N ILE A 134 5.42 -0.59 -24.72
CA ILE A 134 5.89 -0.69 -26.12
C ILE A 134 5.49 0.57 -26.91
N LYS A 135 4.25 1.02 -26.73
CA LYS A 135 3.67 2.13 -27.48
C LYS A 135 2.48 2.75 -26.75
N PHE A 136 2.36 4.07 -26.79
CA PHE A 136 1.21 4.78 -26.21
C PHE A 136 0.21 5.27 -27.28
N ILE A 137 0.69 5.96 -28.33
CA ILE A 137 -0.13 6.52 -29.42
C ILE A 137 0.21 5.86 -30.75
N PRO A 138 -0.76 5.52 -31.61
CA PRO A 138 -2.19 5.85 -31.52
C PRO A 138 -3.04 4.79 -30.80
N LYS A 139 -2.38 3.78 -30.22
CA LYS A 139 -3.01 2.77 -29.38
C LYS A 139 -2.00 2.34 -28.34
N VAL A 140 -2.49 2.20 -27.11
CA VAL A 140 -1.72 1.65 -26.00
C VAL A 140 -1.39 0.20 -26.30
N MET A 141 -0.09 -0.11 -26.23
CA MET A 141 0.46 -1.46 -26.23
C MET A 141 1.38 -1.54 -25.02
N CYS A 142 0.85 -2.17 -23.97
CA CYS A 142 1.53 -2.38 -22.70
C CYS A 142 1.41 -3.87 -22.37
N GLU A 143 2.51 -4.60 -22.42
CA GLU A 143 2.51 -6.06 -22.32
C GLU A 143 3.22 -6.51 -21.05
N PRO A 144 2.77 -7.58 -20.36
CA PRO A 144 3.48 -8.09 -19.20
C PRO A 144 4.85 -8.65 -19.61
N VAL A 145 5.88 -8.39 -18.80
CA VAL A 145 7.22 -8.95 -19.00
C VAL A 145 7.24 -10.39 -18.49
N ASP A 146 7.81 -11.31 -19.27
CA ASP A 146 7.99 -12.70 -18.83
C ASP A 146 9.25 -12.80 -17.96
N GLU A 147 9.04 -13.03 -16.67
CA GLU A 147 10.10 -13.18 -15.67
C GLU A 147 10.99 -14.42 -15.90
N ASN A 148 10.52 -15.40 -16.69
CA ASN A 148 11.28 -16.61 -17.01
C ASN A 148 12.22 -16.44 -18.20
N LEU A 149 12.14 -15.32 -18.91
CA LEU A 149 12.98 -15.00 -20.04
C LEU A 149 14.05 -13.97 -19.64
N THR A 150 15.17 -13.97 -20.36
CA THR A 150 16.18 -12.92 -20.21
C THR A 150 15.66 -11.58 -20.75
N PHE A 151 16.34 -10.48 -20.44
CA PHE A 151 15.98 -9.17 -21.03
C PHE A 151 15.96 -9.23 -22.56
N ASN A 152 16.95 -9.86 -23.18
CA ASN A 152 16.98 -10.10 -24.63
C ASN A 152 15.88 -11.07 -25.10
N GLY A 153 15.53 -12.07 -24.27
CA GLY A 153 14.41 -12.99 -24.54
C GLY A 153 13.06 -12.27 -24.60
N ASN A 154 12.88 -11.24 -23.78
CA ASN A 154 11.76 -10.31 -23.81
C ASN A 154 11.88 -9.23 -24.92
N GLN A 155 12.92 -9.28 -25.77
CA GLN A 155 13.19 -8.28 -26.81
C GLN A 155 13.44 -6.86 -26.28
N LEU A 156 13.91 -6.73 -25.03
CA LEU A 156 14.20 -5.44 -24.43
C LEU A 156 15.51 -4.85 -24.97
N GLU A 157 15.44 -3.58 -25.35
CA GLU A 157 16.51 -2.79 -25.96
C GLU A 157 16.78 -1.47 -25.19
N ASN A 158 17.85 -0.79 -25.57
CA ASN A 158 18.16 0.55 -25.06
C ASN A 158 16.99 1.52 -25.25
N GLY A 159 16.57 2.16 -24.15
CA GLY A 159 15.48 3.12 -24.16
C GLY A 159 14.11 2.51 -23.88
N ASP A 160 14.01 1.20 -23.62
CA ASP A 160 12.73 0.60 -23.23
C ASP A 160 12.26 1.07 -21.87
N ILE A 161 10.93 1.10 -21.71
CA ILE A 161 10.25 1.62 -20.53
C ILE A 161 9.50 0.46 -19.90
N LEU A 162 9.89 0.13 -18.68
CA LEU A 162 9.23 -0.86 -17.85
C LEU A 162 8.38 -0.13 -16.80
N CYS A 163 7.08 -0.35 -16.87
CA CYS A 163 6.11 0.10 -15.88
C CYS A 163 5.89 -1.02 -14.86
N PHE A 164 5.84 -0.70 -13.56
CA PHE A 164 5.61 -1.71 -12.55
C PHE A 164 4.70 -1.21 -11.43
N GLN A 165 4.11 -2.17 -10.70
CA GLN A 165 3.19 -1.92 -9.59
C GLN A 165 3.22 -3.08 -8.59
N LYS A 166 2.66 -2.90 -7.39
CA LYS A 166 2.50 -4.00 -6.42
C LYS A 166 1.55 -5.07 -6.93
N ALA A 167 1.88 -6.34 -6.71
CA ALA A 167 1.02 -7.46 -7.07
C ALA A 167 -0.27 -7.49 -6.24
N SER A 168 -0.19 -7.12 -4.95
CA SER A 168 -1.33 -7.11 -4.02
C SER A 168 -2.41 -6.09 -4.36
N ALA A 169 -2.09 -5.05 -5.15
CA ALA A 169 -3.06 -4.03 -5.55
C ALA A 169 -4.18 -4.59 -6.44
N ILE A 170 -3.97 -5.77 -7.05
CA ILE A 170 -4.94 -6.44 -7.91
C ILE A 170 -5.98 -7.23 -7.10
N ASP A 171 -5.70 -7.54 -5.82
CA ASP A 171 -6.46 -8.51 -5.01
C ASP A 171 -7.19 -7.87 -3.80
N THR A 172 -7.39 -6.54 -3.80
CA THR A 172 -8.03 -5.85 -2.67
C THR A 172 -9.52 -5.61 -2.90
N GLU A 173 -10.34 -5.89 -1.86
CA GLU A 173 -11.79 -5.63 -1.78
C GLU A 173 -12.18 -4.13 -1.94
N LYS A 174 -11.20 -3.24 -2.10
CA LYS A 174 -11.40 -1.83 -2.45
C LYS A 174 -11.74 -1.75 -3.95
N HIS A 175 -12.79 -1.01 -4.30
CA HIS A 175 -13.14 -0.76 -5.70
C HIS A 175 -12.09 0.17 -6.34
N ILE A 176 -10.98 -0.40 -6.80
CA ILE A 176 -9.95 0.30 -7.59
C ILE A 176 -10.44 0.36 -9.05
N ARG A 177 -10.54 1.56 -9.62
CA ARG A 177 -11.07 1.76 -10.97
C ARG A 177 -10.14 1.22 -12.06
N TYR A 178 -8.84 1.43 -11.90
CA TYR A 178 -7.80 0.99 -12.82
C TYR A 178 -6.82 0.11 -12.05
N PRO A 179 -7.04 -1.21 -12.00
CA PRO A 179 -6.27 -2.10 -11.13
C PRO A 179 -4.85 -2.36 -11.63
N ASP A 180 -4.59 -2.14 -12.93
CA ASP A 180 -3.30 -2.41 -13.54
C ASP A 180 -2.82 -1.33 -14.51
N VAL A 181 -1.50 -1.34 -14.80
CA VAL A 181 -0.85 -0.39 -15.70
C VAL A 181 -1.52 -0.35 -17.07
N PRO A 182 -1.78 -1.48 -17.76
CA PRO A 182 -2.46 -1.45 -19.06
C PRO A 182 -3.81 -0.74 -18.99
N SER A 183 -4.65 -1.05 -18.00
CA SER A 183 -5.97 -0.44 -17.81
C SER A 183 -5.87 1.07 -17.58
N TYR A 184 -4.91 1.52 -16.78
CA TYR A 184 -4.67 2.94 -16.53
C TYR A 184 -4.20 3.67 -17.80
N LEU A 185 -3.24 3.11 -18.53
CA LEU A 185 -2.74 3.72 -19.77
C LEU A 185 -3.85 3.79 -20.82
N GLU A 186 -4.68 2.75 -20.96
CA GLU A 186 -5.85 2.78 -21.84
C GLU A 186 -6.84 3.88 -21.45
N TYR A 187 -7.09 4.07 -20.15
CA TYR A 187 -7.92 5.17 -19.66
C TYR A 187 -7.34 6.53 -20.05
N VAL A 188 -6.06 6.78 -19.74
CA VAL A 188 -5.39 8.05 -20.07
C VAL A 188 -5.44 8.29 -21.58
N HIS A 189 -5.19 7.27 -22.39
CA HIS A 189 -5.30 7.37 -23.85
C HIS A 189 -6.72 7.68 -24.32
N ASN A 190 -7.76 7.12 -23.70
CA ASN A 190 -9.15 7.43 -24.03
C ASN A 190 -9.54 8.87 -23.67
N CYS A 191 -8.95 9.43 -22.61
CA CYS A 191 -9.10 10.84 -22.25
C CYS A 191 -8.29 11.76 -23.17
N TYR A 192 -7.14 11.30 -23.67
CA TYR A 192 -6.18 12.07 -24.46
C TYR A 192 -5.67 11.25 -25.67
N PRO A 193 -6.50 11.10 -26.72
CA PRO A 193 -6.25 10.13 -27.79
C PRO A 193 -5.25 10.60 -28.86
N ASP A 194 -4.87 11.87 -28.84
CA ASP A 194 -3.93 12.44 -29.81
C ASP A 194 -2.70 13.03 -29.11
N ALA A 195 -1.63 13.24 -29.89
CA ALA A 195 -0.36 13.70 -29.33
C ALA A 195 -0.43 15.10 -28.70
N ALA A 196 -1.31 15.98 -29.19
CA ALA A 196 -1.43 17.34 -28.65
C ALA A 196 -2.14 17.32 -27.28
N SER A 197 -3.26 16.61 -27.19
CA SER A 197 -4.01 16.44 -25.95
C SER A 197 -3.22 15.66 -24.89
N TYR A 198 -2.42 14.66 -25.30
CA TYR A 198 -1.53 13.96 -24.37
C TYR A 198 -0.37 14.83 -23.87
N LEU A 199 0.19 15.70 -24.71
CA LEU A 199 1.22 16.65 -24.26
C LEU A 199 0.67 17.64 -23.24
N GLU A 200 -0.58 18.09 -23.40
CA GLU A 200 -1.27 18.92 -22.41
C GLU A 200 -1.47 18.16 -21.08
N TYR A 201 -1.88 16.90 -21.15
CA TYR A 201 -1.96 16.03 -19.97
C TYR A 201 -0.61 15.93 -19.24
N VAL A 202 0.47 15.61 -19.96
CA VAL A 202 1.82 15.50 -19.40
C VAL A 202 2.30 16.84 -18.82
N HIS A 203 1.97 17.96 -19.46
CA HIS A 203 2.33 19.30 -18.98
C HIS A 203 1.65 19.63 -17.66
N ASN A 204 0.37 19.28 -17.51
CA ASN A 204 -0.41 19.55 -16.30
C ASN A 204 -0.05 18.61 -15.13
N HIS A 205 0.55 17.45 -15.41
CA HIS A 205 0.93 16.44 -14.42
C HIS A 205 2.47 16.30 -14.30
N ARG A 206 3.22 17.33 -14.71
CA ARG A 206 4.68 17.34 -14.60
C ARG A 206 5.13 17.48 -13.15
N VAL A 207 5.95 16.53 -12.68
CA VAL A 207 6.80 16.73 -11.49
C VAL A 207 8.06 17.46 -11.94
N PHE A 208 8.25 18.69 -11.47
CA PHE A 208 9.43 19.50 -11.78
C PHE A 208 10.68 18.91 -11.12
N PHE A 209 11.70 18.60 -11.92
CA PHE A 209 13.07 18.39 -11.45
C PHE A 209 13.98 19.36 -12.19
N GLY A 210 14.15 20.55 -11.62
CA GLY A 210 15.12 21.56 -12.03
C GLY A 210 15.92 22.02 -10.82
N PRO A 211 17.19 22.45 -10.99
CA PRO A 211 17.94 23.07 -9.90
C PRO A 211 17.23 24.36 -9.48
N SER A 212 17.07 24.54 -8.18
CA SER A 212 16.44 25.69 -7.54
C SER A 212 17.26 26.96 -7.79
N ASP A 213 17.12 27.57 -8.97
CA ASP A 213 17.60 28.92 -9.29
C ASP A 213 16.91 29.41 -10.58
N MET A 214 15.58 29.46 -10.60
CA MET A 214 14.78 30.38 -11.43
C MET A 214 13.40 30.49 -10.79
N GLU A 215 13.22 31.54 -9.99
CA GLU A 215 11.90 32.01 -9.57
C GLU A 215 11.14 32.44 -10.83
N SER A 216 10.06 31.74 -11.17
CA SER A 216 9.10 32.19 -12.19
C SER A 216 7.94 32.88 -11.50
N GLU A 217 7.62 34.10 -11.94
CA GLU A 217 6.60 35.04 -11.43
C GLU A 217 5.14 34.54 -11.52
N ASP A 218 4.90 33.24 -11.74
CA ASP A 218 3.57 32.66 -11.96
C ASP A 218 3.02 31.89 -10.74
N GLU A 219 3.80 31.72 -9.66
CA GLU A 219 3.33 31.05 -8.43
C GLU A 219 2.27 31.86 -7.67
N GLU A 220 2.29 33.19 -7.77
CA GLU A 220 1.35 34.07 -7.06
C GLU A 220 -0.08 34.01 -7.65
N ALA A 221 -0.24 33.62 -8.93
CA ALA A 221 -1.54 33.50 -9.58
C ALA A 221 -2.25 32.15 -9.31
N LEU A 222 -1.49 31.11 -8.95
CA LEU A 222 -2.02 29.78 -8.64
C LEU A 222 -2.49 29.67 -7.18
N GLU A 223 -1.88 30.41 -6.24
CA GLU A 223 -2.35 30.50 -4.85
C GLU A 223 -3.70 31.22 -4.74
N GLU A 224 -3.96 32.24 -5.57
CA GLU A 224 -5.21 33.01 -5.54
C GLU A 224 -6.42 32.22 -6.12
N GLN A 225 -6.17 31.21 -6.97
CA GLN A 225 -7.22 30.28 -7.43
C GLN A 225 -7.50 29.15 -6.42
N ASN A 226 -6.50 28.70 -5.66
CA ASN A 226 -6.67 27.63 -4.67
C ASN A 226 -7.37 28.10 -3.38
N GLU A 227 -7.15 29.35 -2.96
CA GLU A 227 -7.89 29.99 -1.86
C GLU A 227 -9.41 30.10 -2.18
N ASN A 228 -9.77 30.32 -3.45
CA ASN A 228 -11.16 30.39 -3.89
C ASN A 228 -11.87 29.03 -3.99
N ILE A 229 -11.13 27.92 -4.05
CA ILE A 229 -11.68 26.56 -4.02
C ILE A 229 -11.91 26.11 -2.57
N LEU A 230 -10.98 26.42 -1.65
CA LEU A 230 -11.10 26.12 -0.22
C LEU A 230 -12.22 26.91 0.47
N ALA A 231 -12.51 28.13 0.00
CA ALA A 231 -13.62 28.95 0.49
C ALA A 231 -15.02 28.45 0.05
N LYS A 232 -15.11 27.58 -0.98
CA LYS A 232 -16.38 27.00 -1.44
C LYS A 232 -16.70 25.66 -0.77
N GLU A 233 -15.70 24.93 -0.31
CA GLU A 233 -15.91 23.68 0.45
C GLU A 233 -16.21 23.95 1.93
N THR A 234 -15.74 25.06 2.50
CA THR A 234 -16.01 25.46 3.89
C THR A 234 -17.44 26.00 4.15
N ASN A 235 -18.29 26.09 3.12
CA ASN A 235 -19.70 26.49 3.26
C ASN A 235 -20.70 25.32 3.17
N VAL A 236 -20.23 24.08 3.02
CA VAL A 236 -21.09 22.88 3.08
C VAL A 236 -21.11 22.28 4.50
N ASP A 237 -20.06 22.49 5.30
CA ASP A 237 -19.93 21.91 6.65
C ASP A 237 -20.59 22.71 7.78
N LYS A 238 -21.27 23.83 7.49
CA LYS A 238 -21.96 24.63 8.52
C LYS A 238 -23.42 24.27 8.77
N ASN A 239 -23.94 23.22 8.13
CA ASN A 239 -25.34 22.79 8.32
C ASN A 239 -25.53 21.46 9.05
N THR A 240 -24.47 20.87 9.63
CA THR A 240 -24.59 19.57 10.33
C THR A 240 -24.17 19.61 11.80
N GLU A 241 -23.75 20.75 12.34
CA GLU A 241 -23.44 20.95 13.77
C GLU A 241 -24.42 21.92 14.44
N ALA A 242 -25.70 21.60 14.41
CA ALA A 242 -26.70 22.24 15.26
C ALA A 242 -27.80 21.26 15.68
N GLN A 243 -27.42 20.09 16.20
CA GLN A 243 -28.20 19.26 17.11
C GLN A 243 -27.36 18.04 17.51
N GLN A 244 -26.64 18.14 18.63
CA GLN A 244 -26.64 17.13 19.73
C GLN A 244 -25.53 17.48 20.75
N SER A 245 -25.78 18.46 21.63
CA SER A 245 -25.02 18.63 22.87
C SER A 245 -25.94 18.44 24.07
N LYS A 246 -26.03 17.19 24.54
CA LYS A 246 -26.22 16.82 25.95
C LYS A 246 -26.24 15.31 26.04
N VAL A 247 -25.26 14.73 26.72
CA VAL A 247 -25.44 14.02 28.00
C VAL A 247 -24.12 13.30 28.30
N ASP A 248 -23.49 13.73 29.39
CA ASP A 248 -22.45 12.99 30.10
C ASP A 248 -23.06 11.72 30.75
N ILE A 249 -22.40 10.60 30.46
CA ILE A 249 -22.08 9.44 31.32
C ILE A 249 -22.86 9.34 32.65
N ASP A 250 -23.83 8.43 32.72
CA ASP A 250 -23.84 7.42 33.80
C ASP A 250 -24.77 6.21 33.53
N THR A 251 -24.27 5.03 33.89
CA THR A 251 -24.96 3.73 34.08
C THR A 251 -26.08 3.24 33.12
N SER A 252 -25.71 2.47 32.09
CA SER A 252 -26.63 1.59 31.33
C SER A 252 -26.44 0.10 31.68
N LYS A 253 -26.76 -0.27 32.92
CA LYS A 253 -27.05 -1.67 33.31
C LYS A 253 -28.53 -1.94 33.60
N ALA A 254 -29.44 -0.99 33.30
CA ALA A 254 -30.83 -1.05 33.77
C ALA A 254 -31.92 -1.18 32.68
N ASN A 255 -31.62 -1.06 31.39
CA ASN A 255 -32.70 -0.89 30.39
C ASN A 255 -33.01 -2.10 29.49
N THR A 256 -32.23 -3.19 29.54
CA THR A 256 -32.66 -4.48 28.96
C THR A 256 -33.46 -5.34 29.94
N SER A 257 -33.46 -4.99 31.23
CA SER A 257 -34.22 -5.70 32.26
C SER A 257 -35.66 -5.19 32.42
N LYS A 258 -36.03 -4.03 31.84
CA LYS A 258 -37.31 -3.35 32.13
C LYS A 258 -38.38 -3.49 31.04
N PHE A 259 -37.98 -3.88 29.83
CA PHE A 259 -38.91 -4.17 28.72
C PHE A 259 -39.36 -5.63 28.68
N VAL A 260 -38.69 -6.51 29.43
CA VAL A 260 -39.09 -7.92 29.57
C VAL A 260 -39.80 -8.15 30.93
N SER A 261 -39.52 -7.35 31.96
CA SER A 261 -40.10 -7.59 33.29
C SER A 261 -41.58 -7.21 33.40
N LYS A 262 -42.07 -6.26 32.61
CA LYS A 262 -43.45 -5.75 32.76
C LYS A 262 -44.50 -6.71 32.17
N ASP A 263 -44.13 -7.42 31.11
CA ASP A 263 -45.03 -8.39 30.47
C ASP A 263 -45.02 -9.75 31.20
N PHE A 264 -43.92 -10.10 31.89
CA PHE A 264 -43.86 -11.33 32.69
C PHE A 264 -44.54 -11.20 34.07
N GLU A 265 -44.50 -10.03 34.71
CA GLU A 265 -45.22 -9.80 35.99
C GLU A 265 -46.75 -9.80 35.79
N GLU A 266 -47.26 -9.35 34.64
CA GLU A 266 -48.69 -9.43 34.29
C GLU A 266 -49.13 -10.86 33.94
N ILE A 267 -48.22 -11.68 33.38
CA ILE A 267 -48.46 -13.10 33.10
C ILE A 267 -48.37 -13.95 34.38
N ASP A 268 -47.41 -13.70 35.28
CA ASP A 268 -47.34 -14.37 36.58
C ASP A 268 -48.55 -14.01 37.47
N ALA A 269 -49.04 -12.76 37.41
CA ALA A 269 -50.27 -12.36 38.10
C ALA A 269 -51.55 -12.99 37.53
N MET A 270 -51.55 -13.39 36.25
CA MET A 270 -52.65 -14.16 35.63
C MET A 270 -52.56 -15.67 35.89
N ILE A 271 -51.37 -16.19 36.24
CA ILE A 271 -51.15 -17.59 36.58
C ILE A 271 -51.54 -17.90 38.04
N ASP A 272 -51.59 -16.89 38.91
CA ASP A 272 -52.01 -17.02 40.31
C ASP A 272 -53.53 -17.23 40.51
N GLU A 273 -54.36 -16.94 39.50
CA GLU A 273 -55.76 -17.36 39.52
C GLU A 273 -55.82 -18.80 39.01
N ASP A 274 -55.77 -19.73 39.97
CA ASP A 274 -55.80 -21.17 39.75
C ASP A 274 -56.83 -21.53 38.66
N ALA A 275 -56.34 -21.84 37.45
CA ALA A 275 -57.17 -22.15 36.30
C ALA A 275 -58.13 -23.31 36.61
N ILE A 276 -57.77 -24.17 37.57
CA ILE A 276 -58.62 -25.23 38.11
C ILE A 276 -59.77 -24.62 38.93
N ALA A 277 -59.52 -23.62 39.78
CA ALA A 277 -60.56 -22.92 40.54
C ALA A 277 -61.49 -22.08 39.64
N ALA A 278 -60.98 -21.47 38.56
CA ALA A 278 -61.81 -20.75 37.59
C ALA A 278 -62.74 -21.71 36.81
N ILE A 279 -62.22 -22.88 36.42
CA ILE A 279 -63.00 -23.92 35.72
C ILE A 279 -63.99 -24.61 36.66
N ASP A 280 -63.60 -24.89 37.91
CA ASP A 280 -64.52 -25.43 38.93
C ASP A 280 -65.60 -24.42 39.32
N ARG A 281 -65.33 -23.11 39.27
CA ARG A 281 -66.36 -22.08 39.48
C ARG A 281 -67.37 -22.06 38.34
N VAL A 282 -66.92 -22.18 37.09
CA VAL A 282 -67.79 -22.24 35.90
C VAL A 282 -68.62 -23.54 35.87
N LEU A 283 -68.02 -24.68 36.24
CA LEU A 283 -68.72 -25.97 36.33
C LEU A 283 -69.68 -26.01 37.53
N SER A 284 -69.30 -25.42 38.68
CA SER A 284 -70.16 -25.36 39.87
C SER A 284 -71.33 -24.39 39.68
N GLU A 285 -71.12 -23.23 39.05
CA GLU A 285 -72.19 -22.27 38.74
C GLU A 285 -73.22 -22.85 37.76
N GLY A 286 -72.78 -23.61 36.75
CA GLY A 286 -73.66 -24.33 35.82
C GLY A 286 -74.50 -25.42 36.48
N ILE A 287 -73.97 -26.13 37.48
CA ILE A 287 -74.70 -27.14 38.25
C ILE A 287 -75.77 -26.49 39.17
N THR A 288 -75.45 -25.36 39.82
CA THR A 288 -76.44 -24.64 40.67
C THR A 288 -77.62 -24.05 39.91
N LEU A 289 -77.47 -23.68 38.63
CA LEU A 289 -78.58 -23.21 37.80
C LEU A 289 -79.47 -24.35 37.31
N THR A 290 -78.92 -25.56 37.20
CA THR A 290 -79.67 -26.76 36.75
C THR A 290 -80.53 -27.38 37.86
N LEU A 291 -80.11 -27.29 39.12
CA LEU A 291 -80.89 -27.80 40.26
C LEU A 291 -82.05 -26.89 40.71
N LYS A 292 -82.03 -25.59 40.36
CA LYS A 292 -83.14 -24.67 40.65
C LYS A 292 -84.26 -24.66 39.60
N SER A 293 -84.01 -25.14 38.39
CA SER A 293 -85.04 -25.20 37.33
C SER A 293 -85.85 -26.50 37.33
N GLN A 294 -85.42 -27.53 38.07
CA GLN A 294 -86.11 -28.84 38.13
C GLN A 294 -87.23 -28.96 39.19
N HIS A 295 -87.60 -27.86 39.86
CA HIS A 295 -88.80 -27.82 40.71
C HIS A 295 -89.88 -26.90 40.13
N SER A 296 -90.37 -27.18 38.91
CA SER A 296 -91.80 -26.99 38.60
C SER A 296 -92.22 -27.65 37.27
N VAL A 297 -93.33 -28.39 37.34
CA VAL A 297 -94.24 -28.83 36.27
C VAL A 297 -93.91 -30.12 35.47
N HIS A 298 -94.39 -31.23 36.03
CA HIS A 298 -95.24 -32.31 35.47
C HIS A 298 -95.08 -32.79 34.00
N GLY A 299 -94.57 -34.03 33.85
CA GLY A 299 -95.24 -35.15 33.15
C GLY A 299 -95.00 -35.36 31.65
N GLN A 300 -94.08 -36.27 31.27
CA GLN A 300 -94.29 -37.43 30.37
C GLN A 300 -92.97 -38.14 30.03
N GLU A 301 -93.03 -39.47 29.89
CA GLU A 301 -91.92 -40.42 29.74
C GLU A 301 -91.21 -40.38 28.38
N VAL A 302 -89.87 -40.45 28.38
CA VAL A 302 -88.96 -40.71 27.23
C VAL A 302 -87.77 -41.55 27.77
N PRO A 303 -87.19 -42.52 27.02
CA PRO A 303 -86.59 -43.72 27.60
C PRO A 303 -85.26 -43.49 28.31
N LYS A 304 -85.03 -44.33 29.33
CA LYS A 304 -83.85 -44.44 30.18
C LYS A 304 -82.54 -44.40 29.37
N LEU A 305 -81.88 -43.25 29.31
CA LEU A 305 -80.41 -43.20 29.29
C LEU A 305 -79.93 -43.40 30.73
N ASP A 306 -78.84 -44.16 30.89
CA ASP A 306 -78.19 -44.39 32.17
C ASP A 306 -77.86 -43.03 32.83
N PRO A 307 -78.40 -42.71 34.02
CA PRO A 307 -78.22 -41.41 34.66
C PRO A 307 -76.76 -41.10 35.02
N ASN A 308 -75.86 -42.08 34.95
CA ASN A 308 -74.42 -41.89 35.20
C ASN A 308 -73.58 -41.65 33.93
N LEU A 309 -74.15 -41.78 32.72
CA LEU A 309 -73.38 -41.66 31.47
C LEU A 309 -72.74 -40.27 31.25
N PRO A 310 -73.42 -39.14 31.56
CA PRO A 310 -72.83 -37.81 31.42
C PRO A 310 -71.73 -37.54 32.44
N GLU A 311 -71.89 -38.05 33.66
CA GLU A 311 -70.96 -37.88 34.78
C GLU A 311 -69.69 -38.71 34.59
N GLN A 312 -69.83 -39.89 33.98
CA GLN A 312 -68.72 -40.75 33.58
C GLN A 312 -67.93 -40.17 32.40
N LEU A 313 -68.59 -39.57 31.40
CA LEU A 313 -67.94 -38.85 30.30
C LEU A 313 -67.25 -37.55 30.75
N LEU A 314 -67.84 -36.83 31.71
CA LEU A 314 -67.23 -35.66 32.36
C LEU A 314 -66.03 -36.04 33.23
N GLN A 315 -66.10 -37.18 33.93
CA GLN A 315 -64.98 -37.70 34.69
C GLN A 315 -63.86 -38.20 33.76
N GLU A 316 -64.19 -38.85 32.64
CA GLU A 316 -63.19 -39.23 31.62
C GLU A 316 -62.57 -37.99 30.95
N LEU A 317 -63.34 -36.94 30.69
CA LEU A 317 -62.81 -35.66 30.17
C LEU A 317 -61.95 -34.94 31.20
N ARG A 318 -62.32 -34.97 32.50
CA ARG A 318 -61.48 -34.50 33.61
C ARG A 318 -60.21 -35.35 33.76
N ASP A 319 -60.28 -36.66 33.62
CA ASP A 319 -59.12 -37.56 33.72
C ASP A 319 -58.18 -37.42 32.50
N ILE A 320 -58.73 -37.04 31.33
CA ILE A 320 -57.97 -36.74 30.10
C ILE A 320 -57.36 -35.33 30.15
N ALA A 321 -58.06 -34.33 30.68
CA ALA A 321 -57.60 -32.94 30.77
C ALA A 321 -56.78 -32.63 32.04
N PHE A 322 -56.97 -33.39 33.11
CA PHE A 322 -56.44 -33.14 34.45
C PHE A 322 -56.00 -34.44 35.13
N LYS A 323 -55.22 -35.27 34.44
CA LYS A 323 -54.28 -36.10 35.20
C LYS A 323 -53.44 -35.12 36.03
N GLU A 324 -53.50 -35.26 37.36
CA GLU A 324 -52.78 -34.51 38.42
C GLU A 324 -51.27 -34.32 38.17
N ASP A 325 -50.77 -34.98 37.13
CA ASP A 325 -49.45 -34.96 36.55
C ASP A 325 -49.16 -33.79 35.59
N LEU A 326 -50.15 -33.02 35.13
CA LEU A 326 -49.95 -32.06 34.03
C LEU A 326 -49.16 -30.81 34.46
N VAL A 327 -49.53 -30.18 35.58
CA VAL A 327 -48.84 -28.99 36.10
C VAL A 327 -47.46 -29.33 36.66
N GLU A 328 -47.30 -30.52 37.26
CA GLU A 328 -46.02 -30.99 37.77
C GLU A 328 -45.08 -31.43 36.64
N LYS A 329 -45.59 -32.07 35.57
CA LYS A 329 -44.81 -32.37 34.35
C LYS A 329 -44.58 -31.16 33.44
N PHE A 330 -45.38 -30.10 33.54
CA PHE A 330 -45.12 -28.82 32.87
C PHE A 330 -43.85 -28.12 33.38
N ARG A 331 -43.41 -28.46 34.60
CA ARG A 331 -42.21 -27.90 35.24
C ARG A 331 -40.91 -28.66 34.87
N GLU A 332 -40.99 -29.95 34.55
CA GLU A 332 -39.80 -30.82 34.37
C GLU A 332 -39.27 -30.96 32.93
N GLY A 333 -40.04 -30.58 31.90
CA GLY A 333 -39.51 -30.58 30.55
C GLY A 333 -40.57 -30.77 29.47
N LEU A 334 -40.71 -29.74 28.63
CA LEU A 334 -41.54 -29.66 27.43
C LEU A 334 -41.41 -30.92 26.56
N ASN A 335 -42.38 -31.82 26.65
CA ASN A 335 -42.61 -32.87 25.65
C ASN A 335 -44.14 -33.04 25.52
N PRO A 336 -44.74 -32.87 24.32
CA PRO A 336 -46.19 -32.83 24.17
C PRO A 336 -46.77 -34.23 24.34
N LYS A 337 -47.07 -34.62 25.58
CA LYS A 337 -47.76 -35.87 25.90
C LYS A 337 -49.28 -35.72 26.01
N VAL A 338 -49.82 -34.52 25.84
CA VAL A 338 -51.26 -34.31 25.68
C VAL A 338 -51.55 -34.01 24.22
N ASN A 339 -52.08 -35.01 23.53
CA ASN A 339 -52.53 -34.82 22.15
C ASN A 339 -53.87 -34.09 22.20
N PHE A 340 -53.81 -32.75 22.22
CA PHE A 340 -55.00 -31.89 22.22
C PHE A 340 -55.92 -32.17 21.03
N ASN A 341 -55.39 -32.68 19.91
CA ASN A 341 -56.21 -33.15 18.79
C ASN A 341 -57.01 -34.41 19.15
N ALA A 342 -56.48 -35.34 19.95
CA ALA A 342 -57.23 -36.50 20.42
C ALA A 342 -58.37 -36.13 21.39
N VAL A 343 -58.18 -35.06 22.19
CA VAL A 343 -59.24 -34.51 23.06
C VAL A 343 -60.33 -33.85 22.21
N LYS A 344 -59.92 -33.07 21.22
CA LYS A 344 -60.79 -32.39 20.26
C LYS A 344 -61.61 -33.38 19.42
N GLU A 345 -60.99 -34.43 18.89
CA GLU A 345 -61.65 -35.52 18.16
C GLU A 345 -62.70 -36.25 19.01
N LYS A 346 -62.40 -36.52 20.29
CA LYS A 346 -63.36 -37.15 21.22
C LYS A 346 -64.53 -36.25 21.58
N ILE A 347 -64.30 -34.94 21.70
CA ILE A 347 -65.35 -33.95 21.92
C ILE A 347 -66.28 -33.88 20.72
N TYR A 348 -65.72 -33.81 19.50
CA TYR A 348 -66.51 -33.82 18.27
C TYR A 348 -67.24 -35.13 18.01
N SER A 349 -66.69 -36.26 18.47
CA SER A 349 -67.34 -37.57 18.34
C SER A 349 -68.55 -37.77 19.26
N ASN A 350 -68.75 -36.89 20.26
CA ASN A 350 -69.85 -36.98 21.23
C ASN A 350 -70.79 -35.76 21.19
N THR A 351 -70.70 -34.90 20.17
CA THR A 351 -71.51 -33.66 20.05
C THR A 351 -73.01 -33.88 20.17
N ASP A 352 -73.50 -35.05 19.75
CA ASP A 352 -74.92 -35.40 19.72
C ASP A 352 -75.49 -35.74 21.11
N ALA A 353 -74.61 -35.94 22.11
CA ALA A 353 -74.96 -36.22 23.50
C ALA A 353 -75.07 -34.94 24.35
N PHE A 354 -74.72 -33.77 23.80
CA PHE A 354 -74.70 -32.49 24.51
C PHE A 354 -75.91 -31.62 24.15
N SER A 355 -76.44 -30.91 25.13
CA SER A 355 -77.46 -29.87 24.87
C SER A 355 -76.82 -28.64 24.19
N SER A 356 -77.64 -27.85 23.50
CA SER A 356 -77.18 -26.67 22.75
C SER A 356 -76.34 -25.68 23.58
N HIS A 357 -76.60 -25.58 24.89
CA HIS A 357 -75.84 -24.71 25.80
C HIS A 357 -74.50 -25.32 26.23
N GLN A 358 -74.39 -26.64 26.33
CA GLN A 358 -73.13 -27.32 26.62
C GLN A 358 -72.17 -27.33 25.44
N LEU A 359 -72.68 -27.38 24.21
CA LEU A 359 -71.88 -27.22 22.99
C LEU A 359 -71.21 -25.84 22.90
N GLU A 360 -71.87 -24.80 23.41
CA GLU A 360 -71.35 -23.43 23.44
C GLU A 360 -70.15 -23.30 24.40
N LEU A 361 -70.27 -23.88 25.61
CA LEU A 361 -69.19 -23.95 26.60
C LEU A 361 -68.01 -24.81 26.10
N VAL A 362 -68.30 -25.94 25.45
CA VAL A 362 -67.29 -26.79 24.82
C VAL A 362 -66.54 -26.04 23.71
N GLY A 363 -67.24 -25.22 22.92
CA GLY A 363 -66.62 -24.36 21.92
C GLY A 363 -65.62 -23.35 22.52
N VAL A 364 -65.95 -22.76 23.67
CA VAL A 364 -65.04 -21.86 24.41
C VAL A 364 -63.79 -22.61 24.88
N VAL A 365 -63.94 -23.82 25.41
CA VAL A 365 -62.81 -24.66 25.85
C VAL A 365 -61.92 -25.05 24.67
N VAL A 366 -62.49 -25.46 23.54
CA VAL A 366 -61.72 -25.80 22.32
C VAL A 366 -60.96 -24.59 21.78
N ASN A 367 -61.55 -23.39 21.81
CA ASN A 367 -60.86 -22.16 21.41
C ASN A 367 -59.71 -21.80 22.36
N LEU A 368 -59.90 -21.95 23.66
CA LEU A 368 -58.83 -21.77 24.65
C LEU A 368 -57.68 -22.75 24.40
N LEU A 369 -57.98 -24.02 24.13
CA LEU A 369 -56.98 -25.03 23.80
C LEU A 369 -56.21 -24.70 22.52
N ASN A 370 -56.89 -24.25 21.46
CA ASN A 370 -56.23 -23.83 20.22
C ASN A 370 -55.30 -22.62 20.46
N ASN A 371 -55.71 -21.65 21.28
CA ASN A 371 -54.88 -20.49 21.61
C ASN A 371 -53.64 -20.88 22.42
N ILE A 372 -53.78 -21.82 23.36
CA ILE A 372 -52.66 -22.34 24.14
C ILE A 372 -51.64 -23.05 23.21
N VAL A 373 -52.10 -23.91 22.29
CA VAL A 373 -51.23 -24.57 21.32
C VAL A 373 -50.47 -23.56 20.47
N MET A 374 -51.15 -22.53 19.96
CA MET A 374 -50.52 -21.46 19.17
C MET A 374 -49.48 -20.66 19.98
N MET A 375 -49.71 -20.42 21.28
CA MET A 375 -48.75 -19.76 22.16
C MET A 375 -47.50 -20.62 22.39
N TYR A 376 -47.65 -21.94 22.52
CA TYR A 376 -46.52 -22.86 22.65
C TYR A 376 -45.65 -22.91 21.39
N GLU A 377 -46.26 -22.96 20.21
CA GLU A 377 -45.52 -22.92 18.95
C GLU A 377 -44.70 -21.61 18.81
N LYS A 378 -45.29 -20.48 19.19
CA LYS A 378 -44.58 -19.19 19.22
C LYS A 378 -43.43 -19.19 20.22
N LEU A 379 -43.64 -19.73 21.42
CA LEU A 379 -42.62 -19.79 22.46
C LEU A 379 -41.44 -20.70 22.06
N GLU A 380 -41.73 -21.82 21.40
CA GLU A 380 -40.69 -22.72 20.89
C GLU A 380 -39.84 -22.07 19.79
N ASN A 381 -40.48 -21.31 18.89
CA ASN A 381 -39.78 -20.56 17.86
C ASN A 381 -38.90 -19.44 18.44
N LEU A 382 -39.43 -18.67 19.40
CA LEU A 382 -38.65 -17.63 20.09
C LEU A 382 -37.45 -18.21 20.85
N LYS A 383 -37.59 -19.40 21.44
CA LYS A 383 -36.48 -20.09 22.12
C LYS A 383 -35.39 -20.53 21.14
N LYS A 384 -35.78 -21.04 19.97
CA LYS A 384 -34.83 -21.38 18.88
C LYS A 384 -34.08 -20.13 18.39
N GLU A 385 -34.79 -19.02 18.20
CA GLU A 385 -34.17 -17.73 17.82
C GLU A 385 -33.18 -17.25 18.89
N GLN A 386 -33.54 -17.32 20.16
CA GLN A 386 -32.66 -16.95 21.28
C GLN A 386 -31.38 -17.80 21.32
N ASP A 387 -31.49 -19.12 21.15
CA ASP A 387 -30.33 -20.02 21.15
C ASP A 387 -29.41 -19.75 19.94
N THR A 388 -29.98 -19.43 18.77
CA THR A 388 -29.19 -19.05 17.59
C THR A 388 -28.46 -17.71 17.78
N ALA A 389 -29.13 -16.71 18.36
CA ALA A 389 -28.52 -15.41 18.64
C ALA A 389 -27.37 -15.53 19.65
N LYS A 390 -27.56 -16.36 20.69
CA LYS A 390 -26.53 -16.61 21.70
C LYS A 390 -25.29 -17.29 21.10
N LYS A 391 -25.49 -18.29 20.24
CA LYS A 391 -24.40 -18.97 19.52
C LYS A 391 -23.62 -18.01 18.62
N SER A 392 -24.32 -17.11 17.90
CA SER A 392 -23.69 -16.07 17.09
C SER A 392 -22.84 -15.12 17.95
N THR A 393 -23.38 -14.68 19.09
CA THR A 393 -22.69 -13.76 20.00
C THR A 393 -21.44 -14.38 20.61
N ASP A 394 -21.49 -15.68 20.94
CA ASP A 394 -20.33 -16.41 21.47
C ASP A 394 -19.23 -16.58 20.40
N GLN A 395 -19.61 -16.79 19.13
CA GLN A 395 -18.68 -16.81 18.00
C GLN A 395 -18.01 -15.45 17.77
N ASP A 396 -18.78 -14.37 17.80
CA ASP A 396 -18.26 -13.01 17.65
C ASP A 396 -17.29 -12.64 18.78
N ASN A 397 -17.57 -13.09 20.01
CA ASN A 397 -16.70 -12.87 21.15
C ASN A 397 -15.36 -13.62 21.06
N GLU A 398 -15.35 -14.87 20.58
CA GLU A 398 -14.09 -15.60 20.34
C GLU A 398 -13.31 -15.00 19.16
N ALA A 399 -13.97 -14.58 18.07
CA ALA A 399 -13.31 -13.86 16.98
C ALA A 399 -12.68 -12.53 17.44
N LEU A 400 -13.36 -11.79 18.34
CA LEU A 400 -12.84 -10.58 18.95
C LEU A 400 -11.60 -10.85 19.82
N LYS A 401 -11.60 -11.97 20.54
CA LYS A 401 -10.47 -12.40 21.39
C LYS A 401 -9.25 -12.80 20.55
N GLU A 402 -9.44 -13.53 19.45
CA GLU A 402 -8.38 -13.82 18.48
C GLU A 402 -7.81 -12.54 17.88
N THR A 403 -8.67 -11.60 17.50
CA THR A 403 -8.26 -10.31 16.94
C THR A 403 -7.45 -9.51 17.96
N ARG A 404 -7.88 -9.45 19.23
CA ARG A 404 -7.11 -8.81 20.31
C ARG A 404 -5.74 -9.45 20.51
N GLN A 405 -5.66 -10.78 20.42
CA GLN A 405 -4.38 -11.49 20.54
C GLN A 405 -3.45 -11.18 19.37
N LYS A 406 -3.96 -11.12 18.13
CA LYS A 406 -3.18 -10.70 16.95
C LYS A 406 -2.65 -9.27 17.12
N ILE A 407 -3.49 -8.33 17.56
CA ILE A 407 -3.09 -6.94 17.82
C ILE A 407 -1.97 -6.88 18.89
N LEU A 408 -2.09 -7.67 19.96
CA LEU A 408 -1.06 -7.72 21.01
C LEU A 408 0.28 -8.23 20.47
N THR A 409 0.27 -9.29 19.66
CA THR A 409 1.48 -9.82 19.01
C THR A 409 2.11 -8.79 18.07
N SER A 410 1.30 -8.12 17.25
CA SER A 410 1.77 -7.05 16.36
C SER A 410 2.38 -5.88 17.14
N LYS A 411 1.79 -5.51 18.30
CA LYS A 411 2.34 -4.45 19.17
C LYS A 411 3.70 -4.82 19.76
N ILE A 412 3.90 -6.08 20.15
CA ILE A 412 5.21 -6.57 20.63
C ILE A 412 6.23 -6.51 19.50
N SER A 413 5.87 -6.98 18.31
CA SER A 413 6.73 -6.90 17.11
C SER A 413 7.14 -5.46 16.79
N PHE A 414 6.17 -4.52 16.80
CA PHE A 414 6.43 -3.10 16.60
C PHE A 414 7.42 -2.53 17.63
N THR A 415 7.29 -2.92 18.90
CA THR A 415 8.20 -2.47 19.97
C THR A 415 9.63 -3.00 19.76
N ASN A 416 9.77 -4.24 19.31
CA ASN A 416 11.07 -4.81 18.96
C ASN A 416 11.71 -4.07 17.78
N ASN A 417 10.94 -3.79 16.72
CA ASN A 417 11.41 -3.04 15.56
C ASN A 417 11.83 -1.62 15.95
N GLN A 418 11.07 -0.95 16.83
CA GLN A 418 11.45 0.36 17.36
C GLN A 418 12.79 0.32 18.12
N THR A 419 13.05 -0.76 18.86
CA THR A 419 14.31 -0.94 19.58
C THR A 419 15.49 -1.14 18.62
N GLN A 420 15.27 -1.90 17.54
CA GLN A 420 16.26 -2.05 16.47
C GLN A 420 16.54 -0.73 15.76
N LEU A 421 15.51 0.06 15.47
CA LEU A 421 15.65 1.39 14.87
C LEU A 421 16.52 2.30 15.73
N ASN A 422 16.25 2.37 17.03
CA ASN A 422 17.06 3.16 17.97
C ASN A 422 18.53 2.70 18.03
N SER A 423 18.78 1.39 17.89
CA SER A 423 20.14 0.84 17.81
C SER A 423 20.84 1.26 16.51
N LEU A 424 20.11 1.26 15.39
CA LEU A 424 20.64 1.68 14.09
C LEU A 424 20.96 3.19 14.07
N ASP A 425 20.10 4.02 14.68
CA ASP A 425 20.35 5.45 14.84
C ASP A 425 21.62 5.74 15.65
N ALA A 426 21.87 4.96 16.70
CA ALA A 426 23.11 5.07 17.49
C ALA A 426 24.36 4.72 16.64
N GLN A 427 24.27 3.71 15.77
CA GLN A 427 25.35 3.35 14.85
C GLN A 427 25.58 4.43 13.79
N LEU A 428 24.50 5.00 13.23
CA LEU A 428 24.59 6.12 12.28
C LEU A 428 25.27 7.33 12.91
N ALA A 429 24.98 7.64 14.17
CA ALA A 429 25.65 8.71 14.90
C ALA A 429 27.17 8.46 15.04
N ASP A 430 27.58 7.23 15.37
CA ASP A 430 29.00 6.85 15.45
C ASP A 430 29.71 6.95 14.08
N PHE A 431 29.07 6.46 13.01
CA PHE A 431 29.61 6.59 11.65
C PHE A 431 29.74 8.05 11.22
N LYS A 432 28.77 8.91 11.55
CA LYS A 432 28.83 10.34 11.26
C LYS A 432 30.00 11.01 12.00
N ALA A 433 30.24 10.66 13.27
CA ALA A 433 31.38 11.17 14.03
C ALA A 433 32.73 10.73 13.42
N LYS A 434 32.84 9.47 12.98
CA LYS A 434 34.03 8.96 12.27
C LYS A 434 34.27 9.69 10.96
N LEU A 435 33.21 9.98 10.21
CA LEU A 435 33.29 10.68 8.93
C LEU A 435 33.77 12.13 9.10
N GLU A 436 33.30 12.85 10.13
CA GLU A 436 33.78 14.19 10.46
C GLU A 436 35.26 14.18 10.88
N LYS A 437 35.69 13.17 11.63
CA LYS A 437 37.12 12.99 11.94
C LYS A 437 37.96 12.79 10.68
N LEU A 438 37.51 11.94 9.75
CA LEU A 438 38.21 11.69 8.48
C LEU A 438 38.28 12.93 7.60
N LYS A 439 37.21 13.75 7.56
CA LYS A 439 37.25 15.05 6.88
C LYS A 439 38.31 15.96 7.48
N GLY A 440 38.39 16.06 8.80
CA GLY A 440 39.42 16.84 9.48
C GLY A 440 40.85 16.38 9.15
N ASP A 441 41.07 15.07 9.11
CA ASP A 441 42.39 14.52 8.75
C ASP A 441 42.73 14.75 7.27
N ARG A 442 41.74 14.69 6.37
CA ARG A 442 41.92 15.04 4.95
C ARG A 442 42.36 16.49 4.76
N THR A 443 41.80 17.43 5.52
CA THR A 443 42.20 18.84 5.49
C THR A 443 43.65 19.02 5.92
N LYS A 444 44.07 18.37 7.00
CA LYS A 444 45.49 18.40 7.45
C LYS A 444 46.44 17.83 6.40
N ILE A 445 46.06 16.75 5.72
CA ILE A 445 46.87 16.18 4.64
C ILE A 445 47.03 17.17 3.49
N ALA A 446 45.96 17.89 3.12
CA ALA A 446 46.02 18.91 2.07
C ALA A 446 46.97 20.06 2.45
N GLU A 447 46.92 20.54 3.69
CA GLU A 447 47.84 21.57 4.20
C GLU A 447 49.31 21.12 4.13
N ILE A 448 49.60 19.88 4.54
CA ILE A 448 50.95 19.32 4.47
C ILE A 448 51.41 19.21 3.01
N GLN A 449 50.53 18.78 2.10
CA GLN A 449 50.85 18.67 0.67
C GLN A 449 51.21 20.03 0.07
N ASP A 450 50.46 21.09 0.39
CA ASP A 450 50.77 22.44 -0.08
C ASP A 450 52.09 22.96 0.50
N GLN A 451 52.33 22.72 1.79
CA GLN A 451 53.60 23.07 2.42
C GLN A 451 54.79 22.39 1.72
N GLU A 452 54.72 21.08 1.48
CA GLU A 452 55.79 20.34 0.80
C GLU A 452 55.96 20.76 -0.67
N LYS A 453 54.86 21.06 -1.37
CA LYS A 453 54.92 21.63 -2.72
C LYS A 453 55.68 22.96 -2.75
N HIS A 454 55.45 23.84 -1.76
CA HIS A 454 56.22 25.08 -1.62
C HIS A 454 57.70 24.82 -1.35
N ARG A 455 58.04 23.86 -0.49
CA ARG A 455 59.44 23.48 -0.20
C ARG A 455 60.16 22.93 -1.43
N ILE A 456 59.52 22.02 -2.16
CA ILE A 456 60.06 21.46 -3.41
C ILE A 456 60.30 22.57 -4.43
N SER A 457 59.36 23.51 -4.57
CA SER A 457 59.52 24.66 -5.47
C SER A 457 60.72 25.53 -5.09
N SER A 458 60.94 25.78 -3.79
CA SER A 458 62.11 26.52 -3.29
C SER A 458 63.41 25.77 -3.59
N LEU A 459 63.47 24.48 -3.26
CA LEU A 459 64.65 23.64 -3.50
C LEU A 459 65.00 23.58 -4.99
N ASN A 460 63.99 23.44 -5.86
CA ASN A 460 64.20 23.46 -7.31
C ASN A 460 64.80 24.79 -7.81
N LYS A 461 64.45 25.93 -7.20
CA LYS A 461 65.07 27.22 -7.53
C LYS A 461 66.55 27.24 -7.15
N GLU A 462 66.89 26.74 -5.97
CA GLU A 462 68.28 26.64 -5.50
C GLU A 462 69.10 25.71 -6.40
N VAL A 463 68.58 24.52 -6.71
CA VAL A 463 69.23 23.56 -7.61
C VAL A 463 69.49 24.19 -8.99
N ARG A 464 68.52 24.92 -9.55
CA ARG A 464 68.71 25.66 -10.83
C ARG A 464 69.81 26.74 -10.73
N LEU A 465 69.97 27.39 -9.59
CA LEU A 465 71.05 28.36 -9.38
C LEU A 465 72.41 27.67 -9.34
N ILE A 466 72.52 26.52 -8.67
CA ILE A 466 73.74 25.71 -8.62
C ILE A 466 74.14 25.26 -10.04
N PHE A 467 73.19 24.71 -10.81
CA PHE A 467 73.46 24.29 -12.19
C PHE A 467 73.94 25.44 -13.08
N ARG A 468 73.37 26.65 -12.94
CA ARG A 468 73.84 27.82 -13.69
C ARG A 468 75.28 28.22 -13.33
N ARG A 469 75.66 28.13 -12.05
CA ARG A 469 77.04 28.38 -11.62
C ARG A 469 78.00 27.35 -12.19
N LEU A 470 77.67 26.07 -12.09
CA LEU A 470 78.48 24.97 -12.64
C LEU A 470 78.70 25.12 -14.14
N LEU A 471 77.65 25.48 -14.90
CA LEU A 471 77.78 25.75 -16.33
C LEU A 471 78.73 26.92 -16.62
N GLY A 472 78.63 28.00 -15.83
CA GLY A 472 79.53 29.14 -15.92
C GLY A 472 80.99 28.77 -15.64
N ASP A 473 81.23 27.95 -14.61
CA ASP A 473 82.57 27.48 -14.26
C ASP A 473 83.13 26.52 -15.31
N GLN A 474 82.29 25.68 -15.92
CA GLN A 474 82.68 24.81 -17.03
C GLN A 474 83.15 25.62 -18.25
N ILE A 475 82.48 26.73 -18.58
CA ILE A 475 82.89 27.63 -19.67
C ILE A 475 84.27 28.25 -19.36
N LYS A 476 84.49 28.70 -18.12
CA LYS A 476 85.77 29.26 -17.70
C LYS A 476 86.90 28.23 -17.77
N LEU A 477 86.65 27.01 -17.30
CA LEU A 477 87.61 25.89 -17.37
C LEU A 477 88.04 25.65 -18.82
N LYS A 478 87.09 25.58 -19.76
CA LYS A 478 87.39 25.39 -21.17
C LYS A 478 88.26 26.52 -21.74
N SER A 479 87.98 27.77 -21.36
CA SER A 479 88.81 28.91 -21.75
C SER A 479 90.25 28.81 -21.22
N VAL A 480 90.45 28.26 -20.01
CA VAL A 480 91.79 28.04 -19.45
C VAL A 480 92.50 26.88 -20.16
N GLU A 481 91.78 25.80 -20.49
CA GLU A 481 92.32 24.69 -21.29
C GLU A 481 92.82 25.19 -22.65
N ASP A 482 92.05 26.06 -23.33
CA ASP A 482 92.45 26.66 -24.60
C ASP A 482 93.73 27.52 -24.44
N GLN A 483 93.85 28.31 -23.37
CA GLN A 483 95.04 29.12 -23.08
C GLN A 483 96.28 28.26 -22.77
N ILE A 484 96.11 27.12 -22.08
CA ILE A 484 97.21 26.19 -21.81
C ILE A 484 97.73 25.59 -23.12
N LEU A 485 96.83 25.21 -24.03
CA LEU A 485 97.22 24.67 -25.33
C LEU A 485 98.00 25.69 -26.17
N GLU A 486 97.60 26.96 -26.14
CA GLU A 486 98.30 28.05 -26.79
C GLU A 486 99.72 28.23 -26.21
N ALA A 487 99.84 28.31 -24.88
CA ALA A 487 101.12 28.45 -24.21
C ALA A 487 102.06 27.24 -24.45
N GLN A 488 101.53 26.03 -24.52
CA GLN A 488 102.30 24.83 -24.88
C GLN A 488 102.86 24.92 -26.30
N THR A 489 102.05 25.38 -27.25
CA THR A 489 102.48 25.58 -28.64
C THR A 489 103.58 26.63 -28.73
N GLU A 490 103.46 27.73 -27.98
CA GLU A 490 104.47 28.77 -27.91
C GLU A 490 105.78 28.25 -27.28
N LEU A 491 105.71 27.47 -26.21
CA LEU A 491 106.87 26.84 -25.58
C LEU A 491 107.60 25.90 -26.55
N GLU A 492 106.88 25.03 -27.27
CA GLU A 492 107.48 24.15 -28.29
C GLU A 492 108.20 24.94 -29.38
N SER A 493 107.65 26.08 -29.79
CA SER A 493 108.28 26.96 -30.78
C SER A 493 109.58 27.58 -30.25
N HIS A 494 109.59 28.03 -28.99
CA HIS A 494 110.77 28.56 -28.33
C HIS A 494 111.83 27.49 -28.11
N GLU A 495 111.44 26.27 -27.73
CA GLU A 495 112.37 25.14 -27.61
C GLU A 495 113.03 24.79 -28.94
N LYS A 496 112.27 24.81 -30.06
CA LYS A 496 112.82 24.62 -31.41
C LYS A 496 113.85 25.71 -31.73
N LEU A 497 113.53 26.98 -31.49
CA LEU A 497 114.46 28.09 -31.68
C LEU A 497 115.71 27.95 -30.81
N TYR A 498 115.56 27.59 -29.53
CA TYR A 498 116.68 27.35 -28.63
C TYR A 498 117.59 26.21 -29.13
N ARG A 499 117.02 25.10 -29.61
CA ARG A 499 117.81 24.00 -30.21
C ARG A 499 118.58 24.47 -31.44
N ILE A 500 117.99 25.31 -32.28
CA ILE A 500 118.66 25.90 -33.45
C ILE A 500 119.83 26.79 -32.99
N PHE A 501 119.60 27.72 -32.07
CA PHE A 501 120.66 28.60 -31.56
C PHE A 501 121.76 27.85 -30.80
N LYS A 502 121.43 26.75 -30.12
CA LYS A 502 122.43 25.89 -29.47
C LYS A 502 123.30 25.13 -30.48
N ALA A 503 122.74 24.70 -31.60
CA ALA A 503 123.46 23.99 -32.66
C ALA A 503 124.33 24.94 -33.50
N THR A 504 123.88 26.18 -33.68
CA THR A 504 124.58 27.21 -34.45
C THR A 504 124.57 28.52 -33.66
N PRO A 505 125.51 28.72 -32.72
CA PRO A 505 125.56 29.92 -31.90
C PRO A 505 125.77 31.15 -32.80
N PRO A 506 125.02 32.24 -32.59
CA PRO A 506 125.18 33.46 -33.39
C PRO A 506 126.46 34.25 -33.05
N PHE A 507 127.34 33.72 -32.20
CA PHE A 507 128.64 34.30 -31.85
C PHE A 507 129.71 33.20 -31.77
#